data_AF-A0A8S2NEI6-F1
#
_entry.id   AF-A0A8S2NEI6-F1
#
_cell.length_a   1.000
_cell.length_b   1.000
_cell.length_c   1.000
_cell.angle_alpha   90.00
_cell.angle_beta   90.00
_cell.angle_gamma   90.00
#
_symmetry.space_group_name_H-M   'P 1'
#
loop_
_entity.id
_entity.type
_entity.pdbx_description
1 polymer ?
#
loop_
_entity_poly.entity_id
_entity_poly.type
_entity_poly.pdbx_seq_one_letter_code
_entity_poly.pdbx_strand_id
1 'polypeptide(L)' 'VLVVNFQAQQIAYISDANGKIIEGDPEQINRINYIFALGRDPTILDPLSAWRLVDLSASKVNHFV' A
#
# COMPACT_ATOMS: atom_id res chain seq x y z
N VAL A 1 -16.17 -8.38 -5.56
CA VAL A 1 -15.03 -7.83 -4.80
C VAL A 1 -14.08 -8.98 -4.49
N LEU A 2 -12.79 -8.80 -4.77
CA LEU A 2 -11.72 -9.74 -4.44
C LEU A 2 -10.87 -9.11 -3.34
N VAL A 3 -10.58 -9.85 -2.27
CA VAL A 3 -9.71 -9.37 -1.19
C VAL A 3 -8.34 -10.04 -1.30
N VAL A 4 -7.28 -9.23 -1.35
CA VAL A 4 -5.89 -9.70 -1.41
C VAL A 4 -5.15 -9.22 -0.18
N ASN A 5 -4.54 -10.15 0.56
CA ASN A 5 -3.68 -9.85 1.69
C ASN A 5 -2.22 -10.18 1.34
N PHE A 6 -1.32 -9.25 1.62
CA PHE A 6 0.11 -9.44 1.41
C PHE A 6 0.93 -8.58 2.39
N GLN A 7 2.18 -8.95 2.59
CA GLN A 7 3.14 -8.14 3.36
C GLN A 7 4.20 -7.55 2.44
N ALA A 8 4.57 -6.30 2.69
CA ALA A 8 5.62 -5.62 1.97
C ALA A 8 6.55 -4.87 2.93
N GLN A 9 7.81 -4.72 2.52
CA GLN A 9 8.75 -3.81 3.17
C GLN A 9 8.80 -2.50 2.38
N GLN A 10 8.72 -1.37 3.07
CA GLN A 10 8.78 -0.05 2.46
C GLN A 10 9.53 0.95 3.34
N ILE A 11 10.17 1.92 2.70
CA ILE A 11 10.65 3.14 3.34
C ILE A 11 9.64 4.23 2.99
N ALA A 12 9.13 4.95 3.99
CA ALA A 12 8.13 5.98 3.80
C ALA A 12 8.52 7.24 4.57
N TYR A 13 8.74 8.32 3.83
CA TYR A 13 9.03 9.64 4.35
C TYR A 13 8.48 10.72 3.41
N ILE A 14 8.27 11.92 3.94
CA ILE A 14 7.86 13.10 3.18
C ILE A 14 8.93 14.17 3.36
N SER A 15 9.39 14.76 2.26
CA SER A 15 10.33 15.89 2.27
C SER A 15 9.71 17.15 1.68
N ASP A 16 10.21 18.31 2.10
CA ASP A 16 9.89 19.58 1.44
C ASP A 16 10.62 19.73 0.09
N ALA A 17 10.36 20.84 -0.61
CA ALA A 17 11.01 21.16 -1.88
C ALA A 17 12.54 21.39 -1.76
N ASN A 18 13.04 21.62 -0.55
CA ASN A 18 14.47 21.79 -0.25
C ASN A 18 15.14 20.48 0.19
N GLY A 19 14.40 19.36 0.21
CA GLY A 19 14.90 18.05 0.64
C GLY A 19 14.95 17.84 2.15
N LYS A 20 14.40 18.76 2.95
CA LYS A 20 14.27 18.56 4.40
C LYS A 20 13.16 17.56 4.69
N ILE A 21 13.45 16.53 5.46
CA ILE A 21 12.45 15.54 5.91
C ILE A 21 11.47 16.21 6.87
N ILE A 22 10.18 16.16 6.53
CA ILE A 22 9.06 16.68 7.33
C ILE A 22 8.42 15.56 8.16
N GLU A 23 8.32 14.35 7.59
CA GLU A 23 7.68 13.20 8.23
C GLU A 23 8.41 11.90 7.87
N GLY A 24 8.48 10.97 8.82
CA GLY A 24 9.09 9.65 8.63
C GLY A 24 10.61 9.67 8.76
N ASP A 25 11.23 8.57 8.30
CA ASP A 25 12.67 8.34 8.36
C ASP A 25 13.12 7.66 7.05
N PRO A 26 14.05 8.26 6.29
CA PRO A 26 14.55 7.71 5.02
C PRO A 26 15.39 6.44 5.17
N GLU A 27 15.85 6.08 6.36
CA GLU A 27 16.63 4.86 6.62
C GLU A 27 15.79 3.76 7.29
N GLN A 28 14.58 4.07 7.74
CA GLN A 28 13.73 3.12 8.44
C GLN A 28 12.94 2.24 7.48
N ILE A 29 13.25 0.94 7.47
CA ILE A 29 12.47 -0.09 6.78
C ILE A 29 11.24 -0.45 7.62
N ASN A 30 10.05 -0.18 7.10
CA ASN A 30 8.78 -0.53 7.71
C ASN A 30 8.22 -1.80 7.05
N ARG A 31 7.81 -2.80 7.86
CA ARG A 31 7.06 -3.96 7.37
C ARG A 31 5.58 -3.71 7.54
N ILE A 32 4.85 -3.68 6.43
CA ILE A 32 3.42 -3.36 6.38
C ILE A 32 2.65 -4.60 5.94
N ASN A 33 1.56 -4.89 6.65
CA ASN A 33 0.53 -5.81 6.20
C ASN A 33 -0.55 -5.03 5.46
N TYR A 34 -0.78 -5.39 4.21
CA TYR A 34 -1.75 -4.77 3.34
C TYR A 34 -2.95 -5.68 3.11
N ILE A 35 -4.14 -5.09 3.13
CA ILE A 35 -5.40 -5.73 2.74
C ILE A 35 -6.01 -4.84 1.66
N PHE A 36 -6.04 -5.33 0.43
CA PHE A 36 -6.59 -4.63 -0.73
C PHE A 36 -7.95 -5.22 -1.07
N ALA A 37 -8.97 -4.37 -1.19
CA ALA A 37 -10.25 -4.74 -1.80
C ALA A 37 -10.25 -4.32 -3.27
N LEU A 38 -10.28 -5.29 -4.18
CA LEU A 38 -10.31 -5.06 -5.63
C LEU A 38 -11.73 -5.26 -6.17
N GLY A 39 -12.21 -4.26 -6.90
CA GLY A 39 -13.46 -4.30 -7.65
C GLY A 39 -13.20 -4.59 -9.11
N ARG A 40 -13.98 -5.50 -9.71
CA ARG A 40 -13.96 -5.74 -11.15
C ARG A 40 -15.06 -4.89 -11.80
N ASP A 41 -14.70 -4.09 -12.80
CA ASP A 41 -15.64 -3.37 -13.65
C ASP A 41 -16.19 -4.33 -14.73
N PRO A 42 -17.50 -4.63 -14.75
CA PRO A 42 -18.10 -5.52 -15.74
C PRO A 42 -18.12 -4.92 -17.16
N THR A 43 -17.98 -3.60 -17.31
CA THR A 43 -18.05 -2.92 -18.60
C THR A 43 -16.74 -3.03 -19.40
N ILE A 44 -15.62 -3.29 -18.71
CA ILE A 44 -14.32 -3.44 -19.34
C ILE A 44 -14.16 -4.87 -19.88
N LEU A 45 -13.97 -4.96 -21.20
CA LEU A 45 -13.80 -6.24 -21.92
C LEU A 45 -12.45 -6.89 -21.60
N ASP A 46 -11.37 -6.11 -21.56
CA ASP A 46 -10.04 -6.62 -21.24
C ASP A 46 -9.96 -7.01 -19.75
N PRO A 47 -9.78 -8.30 -19.41
CA PRO A 47 -9.82 -8.76 -18.04
C PRO A 47 -8.66 -8.24 -17.18
N LEU A 48 -7.52 -7.86 -17.79
CA LEU A 48 -6.37 -7.36 -17.05
C LEU A 48 -6.56 -5.92 -16.57
N SER A 49 -7.20 -5.08 -17.38
CA SER A 49 -7.51 -3.68 -17.02
C SER A 49 -8.82 -3.50 -16.26
N ALA A 50 -9.65 -4.53 -16.15
CA ALA A 50 -10.97 -4.48 -15.51
C ALA A 50 -10.92 -4.31 -13.97
N TRP A 51 -9.76 -4.46 -13.33
CA TRP A 51 -9.63 -4.38 -11.87
C TRP A 51 -9.24 -2.98 -11.39
N ARG A 52 -9.85 -2.55 -10.28
CA ARG A 52 -9.56 -1.28 -9.60
C ARG A 52 -9.48 -1.49 -8.08
N LEU A 53 -8.61 -0.73 -7.42
CA LEU A 53 -8.56 -0.68 -5.97
C LEU A 53 -9.78 0.10 -5.47
N VAL A 54 -10.61 -0.54 -4.65
CA VAL A 54 -11.83 0.05 -4.07
C VAL A 54 -11.54 0.54 -2.66
N ASP A 55 -10.81 -0.23 -1.88
CA ASP A 55 -10.45 0.11 -0.51
C ASP A 55 -9.11 -0.54 -0.12
N LEU A 56 -8.47 0.06 0.87
CA LEU A 56 -7.15 -0.28 1.36
C LEU A 56 -7.08 -0.19 2.88
N SER A 57 -6.63 -1.26 3.52
CA SER A 57 -6.14 -1.20 4.90
C SER A 57 -4.65 -1.53 4.95
N ALA A 58 -3.92 -0.77 5.76
CA ALA A 58 -2.49 -0.91 5.96
C ALA A 58 -2.19 -0.85 7.46
N SER A 59 -1.46 -1.84 7.97
CA SER A 59 -1.02 -1.86 9.37
C SER A 59 0.45 -2.24 9.48
N LYS A 60 1.17 -1.56 10.38
CA LYS A 60 2.56 -1.94 10.69
C LYS A 60 2.55 -3.32 11.36
N VAL A 61 3.39 -4.22 10.87
CA VAL A 61 3.62 -5.52 11.50
C VAL A 61 4.58 -5.31 12.66
N ASN A 62 4.04 -5.23 13.88
CA ASN A 62 4.86 -5.22 15.08
C ASN A 62 5.43 -6.63 15.29
N HIS A 63 6.76 -6.77 15.36
CA HIS A 63 7.37 -7.97 15.93
C HIS A 63 7.15 -7.92 17.44
N PHE A 64 6.20 -8.73 17.95
CA PHE A 64 6.27 -9.15 19.34
C PHE A 64 7.26 -10.31 19.38
N VAL A 65 8.43 -10.06 19.97
CA VAL A 65 9.41 -11.08 20.34
C VAL A 65 8.94 -11.81 21.59
#